data_AF-A0A843GDK5-F1
#
_entry.id   AF-A0A843GDK5-F1
#
_cell.length_a   1.000
_cell.length_b   1.000
_cell.length_c   1.000
_cell.angle_alpha   90.00
_cell.angle_beta   90.00
_cell.angle_gamma   90.00
#
_symmetry.space_group_name_H-M   'P 1'
#
loop_
_entity.id
_entity.type
_entity.pdbx_description
1 polymer ?
#
loop_
_entity_poly.entity_id
_entity_poly.type
_entity_poly.pdbx_seq_one_letter_code
_entity_poly.pdbx_strand_id
1 'polypeptide(L)'
;MSDDIKIYYGERLDKPLILENKEYEGYEYYIITLGSHPCCYVLLPKGHCYHGEHYDDIPIECHFGLTYSEPTLFRDNIIENGEWVIGWDFAHYGDYLSYKLPLVEGDEKGKKWTLEELRRTVIEVVEQLRRDNLEAN
;
A
#
# COMPACT_ATOMS: atom_id res chain seq x y z
N MET A 1 -22.58 -13.17 -7.12
CA MET A 1 -21.31 -13.54 -7.78
C MET A 1 -20.58 -12.23 -7.99
N SER A 2 -19.67 -11.87 -7.08
CA SER A 2 -18.74 -10.78 -7.35
C SER A 2 -17.71 -11.29 -8.34
N ASP A 3 -17.46 -10.55 -9.41
CA ASP A 3 -16.29 -10.81 -10.23
C ASP A 3 -15.06 -10.67 -9.32
N ASP A 4 -14.36 -11.78 -9.07
CA ASP A 4 -13.11 -11.75 -8.32
C ASP A 4 -12.12 -10.90 -9.11
N ILE A 5 -11.88 -9.67 -8.66
CA ILE A 5 -10.85 -8.79 -9.22
C ILE A 5 -9.52 -9.52 -9.06
N LYS A 6 -8.99 -10.03 -10.17
CA LYS A 6 -7.68 -10.68 -10.22
C LYS A 6 -6.60 -9.61 -10.31
N ILE A 7 -5.59 -9.74 -9.45
CA ILE A 7 -4.40 -8.90 -9.52
C ILE A 7 -3.66 -9.21 -10.83
N TYR A 8 -3.45 -8.18 -11.65
CA TYR A 8 -2.67 -8.30 -12.87
C TYR A 8 -1.18 -8.33 -12.52
N TYR A 9 -0.48 -9.33 -13.05
CA TYR A 9 0.96 -9.53 -12.96
C TYR A 9 1.55 -9.64 -14.37
N GLY A 10 1.93 -8.52 -14.96
CA GLY A 10 2.48 -8.40 -16.31
C GLY A 10 3.40 -7.18 -16.42
N GLU A 11 3.50 -6.53 -17.57
CA GLU A 11 4.37 -5.34 -17.66
C GLU A 11 3.89 -4.23 -16.72
N ARG A 12 4.84 -3.42 -16.24
CA ARG A 12 4.58 -2.27 -15.39
C ARG A 12 3.69 -1.35 -16.18
N LEU A 13 2.55 -1.01 -15.59
CA LEU A 13 1.58 -0.14 -16.19
C LEU A 13 2.10 1.30 -16.14
N ASP A 14 1.81 2.07 -17.20
CA ASP A 14 2.05 3.51 -17.22
C ASP A 14 1.24 4.23 -16.13
N LYS A 15 0.08 3.66 -15.77
CA LYS A 15 -0.80 4.14 -14.69
C LYS A 15 -1.20 3.00 -13.76
N PRO A 16 -1.21 3.21 -12.44
CA PRO A 16 -1.67 2.20 -11.49
C PRO A 16 -3.13 1.84 -11.75
N LEU A 17 -3.47 0.55 -11.61
CA LEU A 17 -4.85 0.09 -11.59
C LEU A 17 -5.32 0.02 -10.14
N ILE A 18 -6.41 0.72 -9.82
CA ILE A 18 -7.08 0.61 -8.52
C ILE A 18 -7.84 -0.71 -8.46
N LEU A 19 -7.44 -1.57 -7.53
CA LEU A 19 -8.09 -2.86 -7.25
C LEU A 19 -9.19 -2.69 -6.20
N GLU A 20 -8.96 -1.81 -5.22
CA GLU A 20 -9.91 -1.45 -4.17
C GLU A 20 -9.63 -0.02 -3.68
N ASN A 21 -10.69 0.76 -3.48
CA ASN A 21 -10.69 1.98 -2.67
C ASN A 21 -11.89 1.89 -1.71
N LYS A 22 -11.62 1.92 -0.41
CA LYS A 22 -12.61 1.82 0.67
C LYS A 22 -12.13 2.56 1.92
N GLU A 23 -13.02 2.67 2.89
CA GLU A 23 -12.71 3.18 4.24
C GLU A 23 -12.79 2.03 5.26
N TYR A 24 -11.88 2.03 6.23
CA TYR A 24 -11.95 1.18 7.42
C TYR A 24 -11.65 2.03 8.67
N GLU A 25 -12.60 2.07 9.61
CA GLU A 25 -12.45 2.76 10.91
C GLU A 25 -12.03 4.24 10.80
N GLY A 26 -12.51 4.93 9.76
CA GLY A 26 -12.20 6.34 9.50
C GLY A 26 -10.91 6.58 8.69
N TYR A 27 -10.26 5.53 8.20
CA TYR A 27 -9.09 5.61 7.32
C TYR A 27 -9.46 5.16 5.91
N GLU A 28 -9.38 6.08 4.95
CA GLU A 28 -9.46 5.73 3.53
C GLU A 28 -8.18 4.97 3.13
N TYR A 29 -8.32 3.94 2.31
CA TYR A 29 -7.21 3.13 1.86
C TYR A 29 -7.37 2.71 0.40
N TYR A 30 -6.22 2.52 -0.25
CA TYR A 30 -6.12 2.10 -1.63
C TYR A 30 -5.30 0.82 -1.72
N ILE A 31 -5.84 -0.15 -2.46
CA ILE A 31 -5.08 -1.30 -2.95
C ILE A 31 -4.98 -1.15 -4.45
N ILE A 32 -3.76 -1.11 -4.97
CA ILE A 32 -3.49 -0.95 -6.40
C ILE A 32 -2.59 -2.07 -6.91
N THR A 33 -2.49 -2.17 -8.24
CA THR A 33 -1.39 -2.86 -8.89
C THR A 33 -0.68 -1.91 -9.85
N LEU A 34 0.66 -1.94 -9.83
CA LEU A 34 1.49 -1.31 -10.85
C LEU A 34 1.66 -2.21 -12.08
N GLY A 35 0.92 -3.32 -12.15
CA GLY A 35 1.08 -4.41 -13.09
C GLY A 35 2.22 -5.35 -12.72
N SER A 36 3.28 -4.86 -12.07
CA SER A 36 4.38 -5.73 -11.65
C SER A 36 4.24 -6.33 -10.26
N HIS A 37 3.64 -5.57 -9.35
CA HIS A 37 3.32 -5.97 -7.99
C HIS A 37 2.17 -5.10 -7.47
N PRO A 38 1.44 -5.57 -6.45
CA PRO A 38 0.49 -4.75 -5.74
C PRO A 38 1.17 -3.82 -4.74
N CYS A 39 0.48 -2.71 -4.42
CA CYS A 39 0.83 -1.78 -3.36
C CYS A 39 -0.41 -1.44 -2.54
N CYS A 40 -0.20 -1.09 -1.27
CA CYS A 40 -1.23 -0.65 -0.35
C CYS A 40 -0.89 0.74 0.19
N TYR A 41 -1.92 1.57 0.33
CA TYR A 41 -1.80 2.93 0.85
C TYR A 41 -2.92 3.23 1.82
N VAL A 42 -2.61 3.99 2.87
CA VAL A 42 -3.57 4.46 3.87
C VAL A 42 -3.44 5.98 4.02
N LEU A 43 -4.58 6.66 4.03
CA LEU A 43 -4.66 8.10 4.22
C LEU A 43 -4.76 8.36 5.71
N LEU A 44 -3.83 9.15 6.23
CA LEU A 44 -3.84 9.62 7.59
C LEU A 44 -4.74 10.85 7.68
N PRO A 45 -5.79 10.81 8.51
CA PRO A 45 -6.66 11.95 8.70
C PRO A 45 -5.87 13.13 9.28
N LYS A 46 -6.32 14.35 8.97
CA LYS A 46 -5.69 15.56 9.49
C LYS A 46 -5.66 15.55 11.02
N GLY A 47 -4.46 15.76 11.58
CA GLY A 47 -4.24 15.72 13.03
C GLY A 47 -3.82 14.34 13.57
N HIS A 48 -3.65 13.33 12.71
CA HIS A 48 -3.01 12.08 13.09
C HIS A 48 -1.58 12.32 13.59
N CYS A 49 -1.12 11.56 14.60
CA CYS A 49 0.19 11.74 15.22
C CYS A 49 1.38 11.62 14.24
N TYR A 50 1.25 10.80 13.20
CA TYR A 50 2.26 10.60 12.14
C TYR A 50 2.09 11.48 10.89
N HIS A 51 1.22 12.49 10.94
CA HIS A 51 1.02 13.37 9.78
C HIS A 51 2.28 14.20 9.49
N GLY A 52 2.89 14.00 8.31
CA GLY A 52 4.11 14.73 7.90
C GLY A 52 5.42 14.02 8.23
N GLU A 53 5.36 12.86 8.87
CA GLU A 53 6.55 12.08 9.25
C GLU A 53 7.10 11.27 8.07
N HIS A 54 8.41 11.08 8.02
CA HIS A 54 9.03 10.19 7.03
C HIS A 54 8.72 8.72 7.38
N TYR A 55 8.60 7.84 6.39
CA TYR A 55 8.17 6.44 6.63
C TYR A 55 9.10 5.67 7.58
N ASP A 56 10.41 5.99 7.60
CA ASP A 56 11.39 5.38 8.52
C ASP A 56 11.16 5.75 9.99
N ASP A 57 10.46 6.85 10.26
CA ASP A 57 10.18 7.35 11.61
C ASP A 57 8.81 6.90 12.15
N ILE A 58 8.04 6.16 11.35
CA ILE A 58 6.71 5.66 11.69
C ILE A 58 6.84 4.19 12.14
N PRO A 59 6.58 3.86 13.43
CA PRO A 59 6.81 2.53 13.98
C PRO A 59 5.67 1.53 13.65
N ILE A 60 5.25 1.49 12.39
CA ILE A 60 4.19 0.61 11.90
C ILE A 60 4.81 -0.62 11.25
N GLU A 61 4.40 -1.80 11.72
CA GLU A 61 4.82 -3.07 11.15
C GLU A 61 3.86 -3.49 10.02
N CYS A 62 4.39 -3.66 8.82
CA CYS A 62 3.68 -4.20 7.67
C CYS A 62 4.62 -5.06 6.81
N HIS A 63 4.20 -5.42 5.60
CA HIS A 63 4.98 -6.28 4.70
C HIS A 63 6.33 -5.65 4.34
N PHE A 64 7.40 -6.10 5.02
CA PHE A 64 8.76 -5.55 4.97
C PHE A 64 8.92 -4.06 5.32
N GLY A 65 7.88 -3.44 5.88
CA GLY A 65 7.89 -2.05 6.33
C GLY A 65 7.30 -1.06 5.33
N LEU A 66 7.12 0.17 5.79
CA LEU A 66 6.63 1.26 4.96
C LEU A 66 7.70 1.69 3.94
N THR A 67 7.28 2.00 2.72
CA THR A 67 8.14 2.47 1.63
C THR A 67 7.67 3.80 1.04
N TYR A 68 6.64 4.40 1.62
CA TYR A 68 6.01 5.62 1.14
C TYR A 68 5.42 6.46 2.28
N SER A 69 5.66 7.77 2.26
CA SER A 69 5.06 8.75 3.19
C SER A 69 5.09 10.16 2.57
N GLU A 70 3.98 10.63 2.01
CA GLU A 70 3.91 11.86 1.20
C GLU A 70 2.52 12.54 1.29
N PRO A 71 2.38 13.84 0.96
CA PRO A 71 1.11 14.58 1.05
C PRO A 71 0.11 14.27 -0.07
N THR A 72 0.47 13.45 -1.05
CA THR A 72 -0.40 13.04 -2.16
C THR A 72 -0.12 11.59 -2.51
N LEU A 73 -1.06 10.94 -3.20
CA LEU A 73 -0.86 9.61 -3.75
C LEU A 73 -0.58 9.69 -5.26
N PHE A 74 0.61 9.24 -5.67
CA PHE A 74 1.17 9.27 -7.02
C PHE A 74 1.51 10.67 -7.57
N ARG A 75 2.43 10.68 -8.55
CA ARG A 75 2.95 11.89 -9.21
C ARG A 75 1.90 12.67 -10.02
N ASP A 76 0.77 12.03 -10.32
CA ASP A 76 -0.37 12.60 -11.05
C ASP A 76 -1.55 12.99 -10.12
N ASN A 77 -1.33 13.04 -8.80
CA ASN A 77 -2.30 13.48 -7.80
C ASN A 77 -3.66 12.72 -7.84
N ILE A 78 -3.65 11.41 -7.55
CA ILE A 78 -4.92 10.67 -7.40
C ILE A 78 -5.71 11.17 -6.17
N ILE A 79 -5.01 11.74 -5.19
CA ILE A 79 -5.56 12.29 -3.95
C ILE A 79 -5.01 13.70 -3.76
N GLU A 80 -5.89 14.71 -3.82
CA GLU A 80 -5.55 16.14 -3.65
C GLU A 80 -6.11 16.74 -2.35
N ASN A 81 -6.62 15.91 -1.43
CA ASN A 81 -7.44 16.38 -0.32
C ASN A 81 -6.66 16.83 0.93
N GLY A 82 -5.34 16.96 0.85
CA GLY A 82 -4.51 17.44 1.97
C GLY A 82 -4.38 16.43 3.12
N GLU A 83 -4.57 15.14 2.83
CA GLU A 83 -4.31 14.03 3.73
C GLU A 83 -2.90 13.49 3.49
N TRP A 84 -2.22 13.08 4.55
CA TRP A 84 -0.89 12.50 4.47
C TRP A 84 -1.01 11.00 4.16
N VAL A 85 -0.27 10.49 3.19
CA VAL A 85 -0.44 9.13 2.68
C VAL A 85 0.78 8.31 3.05
N ILE A 86 0.56 7.17 3.71
CA ILE A 86 1.60 6.17 3.93
C ILE A 86 1.34 4.94 3.06
N GLY A 87 2.37 4.17 2.73
CA GLY A 87 2.20 2.97 1.92
C GLY A 87 3.36 2.00 1.94
N TRP A 88 3.09 0.81 1.42
CA TRP A 88 4.03 -0.30 1.29
C TRP A 88 3.73 -1.10 0.01
N ASP A 89 4.72 -1.85 -0.46
CA ASP A 89 4.65 -2.60 -1.71
C ASP A 89 5.02 -4.07 -1.52
N PHE A 90 4.55 -4.92 -2.44
CA PHE A 90 4.81 -6.35 -2.43
C PHE A 90 5.86 -6.71 -3.51
N ALA A 91 6.98 -6.00 -3.49
CA ALA A 91 8.13 -6.21 -4.37
C ALA A 91 9.40 -6.62 -3.63
N HIS A 92 9.27 -7.49 -2.62
CA HIS A 92 10.38 -7.92 -1.77
C HIS A 92 10.84 -9.35 -2.07
N TYR A 93 11.94 -9.76 -1.41
CA TYR A 93 12.46 -11.12 -1.55
C TYR A 93 11.39 -12.15 -1.16
N GLY A 94 11.04 -13.03 -2.10
CA GLY A 94 10.00 -14.05 -1.94
C GLY A 94 8.61 -13.64 -2.45
N ASP A 95 8.42 -12.39 -2.89
CA ASP A 95 7.21 -11.97 -3.61
C ASP A 95 7.31 -12.25 -5.10
N TYR A 96 6.18 -12.58 -5.72
CA TYR A 96 6.12 -12.68 -7.17
C TYR A 96 6.25 -11.30 -7.80
N LEU A 97 7.26 -11.14 -8.66
CA LEU A 97 7.47 -9.95 -9.46
C LEU A 97 7.41 -10.32 -10.94
N SER A 98 6.61 -9.60 -11.71
CA SER A 98 6.52 -9.83 -13.16
C SER A 98 7.70 -9.21 -13.95
N TYR A 99 8.45 -8.27 -13.34
CA TYR A 99 9.49 -7.52 -14.02
C TYR A 99 10.83 -8.27 -13.98
N LYS A 100 11.47 -8.40 -15.15
CA LYS A 100 12.84 -8.90 -15.28
C LYS A 100 13.78 -7.70 -15.25
N LEU A 101 14.35 -7.36 -14.10
CA LEU A 101 15.47 -6.42 -14.07
C LEU A 101 16.72 -7.14 -14.60
N PRO A 102 17.61 -6.45 -15.36
CA PRO A 102 18.84 -7.06 -15.87
C PRO A 102 19.80 -7.56 -14.76
N LEU A 103 19.57 -7.15 -13.51
CA LEU A 103 20.45 -7.40 -12.35
C LEU A 103 19.72 -8.04 -11.16
N VAL A 104 18.40 -8.24 -11.26
CA VAL A 104 17.59 -8.92 -10.26
C VAL A 104 16.59 -9.77 -11.03
N GLU A 105 16.81 -11.09 -11.04
CA GLU A 105 15.78 -12.00 -11.51
C GLU A 105 14.55 -11.78 -10.61
N GLY A 106 13.45 -11.31 -11.19
CA GLY A 106 12.17 -11.33 -10.50
C GLY A 106 11.91 -12.75 -10.03
N ASP A 107 11.41 -12.93 -8.80
CA ASP A 107 11.13 -14.26 -8.28
C ASP A 107 9.86 -14.79 -8.95
N GLU A 108 10.00 -15.39 -10.14
CA GLU A 108 8.88 -16.02 -10.86
C GLU A 108 8.25 -17.17 -10.05
N LYS A 109 8.89 -17.62 -8.96
CA LYS A 109 8.38 -18.61 -7.99
C LYS A 109 7.88 -17.97 -6.70
N GLY A 110 7.99 -16.65 -6.57
CA GLY A 110 7.57 -15.90 -5.41
C GLY A 110 6.07 -15.97 -5.18
N LYS A 111 5.65 -15.52 -4.01
CA LYS A 111 4.25 -15.50 -3.60
C LYS A 111 3.45 -14.51 -4.44
N LYS A 112 2.39 -14.99 -5.09
CA LYS A 112 1.33 -14.14 -5.64
C LYS A 112 0.33 -13.84 -4.53
N TRP A 113 0.27 -12.58 -4.14
CA TRP A 113 -0.69 -12.12 -3.15
C TRP A 113 -2.09 -12.04 -3.75
N THR A 114 -3.10 -12.28 -2.92
CA THR A 114 -4.51 -12.13 -3.23
C THR A 114 -5.05 -10.81 -2.68
N LEU A 115 -6.13 -10.28 -3.27
CA LEU A 115 -6.75 -9.05 -2.77
C LEU A 115 -7.23 -9.18 -1.31
N GLU A 116 -7.63 -10.38 -0.88
CA GLU A 116 -8.02 -10.63 0.50
C GLU A 116 -6.83 -10.53 1.46
N GLU A 117 -5.67 -11.09 1.11
CA GLU A 117 -4.46 -10.97 1.93
C GLU A 117 -3.97 -9.52 2.00
N LEU A 118 -3.97 -8.80 0.87
CA LEU A 118 -3.63 -7.37 0.86
C LEU A 118 -4.54 -6.59 1.81
N ARG A 119 -5.86 -6.85 1.77
CA ARG A 119 -6.83 -6.21 2.67
C ARG A 119 -6.55 -6.52 4.14
N ARG A 120 -6.11 -7.74 4.48
CA ARG A 120 -5.71 -8.08 5.86
C ARG A 120 -4.54 -7.22 6.33
N THR A 121 -3.52 -7.02 5.49
CA THR A 121 -2.39 -6.14 5.84
C THR A 121 -2.82 -4.70 6.07
N VAL A 122 -3.80 -4.20 5.28
CA VAL A 122 -4.37 -2.86 5.49
C VAL A 122 -5.07 -2.77 6.84
N ILE A 123 -5.90 -3.75 7.18
CA ILE A 123 -6.61 -3.79 8.48
C ILE A 123 -5.59 -3.81 9.63
N GLU A 124 -4.55 -4.63 9.54
CA GLU A 124 -3.50 -4.71 10.56
C GLU A 124 -2.75 -3.37 10.74
N VAL A 125 -2.47 -2.65 9.65
CA VAL A 125 -1.86 -1.32 9.70
C VAL A 125 -2.81 -0.29 10.31
N VAL A 126 -4.08 -0.25 9.89
CA VAL A 126 -5.05 0.70 10.43
C VAL A 126 -5.26 0.50 11.93
N GLU A 127 -5.31 -0.74 12.42
CA GLU A 127 -5.43 -1.01 13.86
C GLU A 127 -4.21 -0.52 14.66
N GLN A 128 -2.99 -0.62 14.11
CA GLN A 128 -1.80 -0.02 14.72
C GLN A 128 -1.88 1.51 14.74
N LEU A 129 -2.20 2.15 13.62
CA LEU A 129 -2.36 3.61 13.51
C LEU A 129 -3.38 4.14 14.53
N ARG A 130 -4.52 3.46 14.65
CA ARG A 130 -5.57 3.83 15.62
C ARG A 130 -5.07 3.78 17.05
N ARG A 131 -4.38 2.71 17.43
CA ARG A 131 -3.82 2.56 18.78
C ARG A 131 -2.83 3.69 19.06
N ASP A 132 -1.89 3.92 18.17
CA ASP A 132 -0.83 4.90 18.37
C ASP A 132 -1.39 6.33 18.40
N ASN A 133 -2.43 6.62 17.61
CA ASN A 133 -3.12 7.91 17.64
C ASN A 133 -3.94 8.12 18.92
N LEU A 134 -4.48 7.05 19.54
CA LEU A 134 -5.15 7.14 20.83
C LEU A 134 -4.17 7.32 21.99
N GLU A 135 -2.97 6.77 21.91
CA GLU A 135 -1.93 6.93 22.94
C GLU A 135 -1.25 8.31 22.91
N ALA A 136 -1.27 8.98 21.75
CA ALA A 136 -0.70 10.32 21.56
C ALA A 136 -1.61 11.47 22.04
N ASN A 137 -2.89 11.23 22.32
CA ASN A 137 -3.91 12.22 22.69
C ASN A 137 -4.42 12.04 24.13
#